data_AF-A0A142WSN7-F1
#
_entry.id   AF-A0A142WSN7-F1
#
_cell.length_a   1.000
_cell.length_b   1.000
_cell.length_c   1.000
_cell.angle_alpha   90.00
_cell.angle_beta   90.00
_cell.angle_gamma   90.00
#
_symmetry.space_group_name_H-M   'P 1'
#
loop_
_entity.id
_entity.type
_entity.pdbx_description
1 polymer ?
#
loop_
_entity_poly.entity_id
_entity_poly.type
_entity_poly.pdbx_seq_one_letter_code
_entity_poly.pdbx_strand_id
1 'polypeptide(L)'
;MTGLSRHSRNGEPRRSGVAAVELALCSPLLFLLVMGAVETANYIHLKQALTLSAYETAVSVTAMGGTETDAIKNGEAILDAHRVKKGDLGIEPIVTSATKAGTRIEVTATAPVADNAISPPWFFNGAQIQVTFTMVKL
;
A
#
# COMPACT_ATOMS: atom_id res chain seq x y z
N MET A 1 -72.94 -36.54 -9.29
CA MET A 1 -71.80 -36.85 -10.17
C MET A 1 -71.15 -35.55 -10.59
N THR A 2 -70.03 -35.16 -9.97
CA THR A 2 -69.01 -34.27 -10.58
C THR A 2 -67.77 -34.33 -9.70
N GLY A 3 -66.72 -34.94 -10.25
CA GLY A 3 -65.49 -35.26 -9.54
C GLY A 3 -64.58 -34.05 -9.36
N LEU A 4 -63.93 -33.99 -8.19
CA LEU A 4 -62.86 -33.05 -7.88
C LEU A 4 -61.54 -33.56 -8.49
N SER A 5 -61.10 -32.91 -9.58
CA SER A 5 -59.76 -33.11 -10.15
C SER A 5 -58.69 -32.54 -9.21
N ARG A 6 -57.92 -33.42 -8.56
CA ARG A 6 -56.70 -33.05 -7.83
C ARG A 6 -55.56 -32.84 -8.84
N HIS A 7 -55.18 -31.58 -9.06
CA HIS A 7 -53.91 -31.25 -9.71
C HIS A 7 -52.76 -31.61 -8.75
N SER A 8 -52.11 -32.75 -8.98
CA SER A 8 -50.84 -33.08 -8.35
C SER A 8 -49.76 -32.19 -8.97
N ARG A 9 -49.32 -31.17 -8.24
CA ARG A 9 -48.11 -30.42 -8.58
C ARG A 9 -46.92 -31.30 -8.24
N ASN A 10 -46.40 -31.99 -9.26
CA ASN A 10 -45.15 -32.72 -9.18
C ASN A 10 -44.04 -31.69 -8.93
N GLY A 11 -43.52 -31.63 -7.70
CA GLY A 11 -42.45 -30.70 -7.32
C GLY A 11 -41.15 -31.12 -7.97
N GLU A 12 -40.63 -30.30 -8.89
CA GLU A 12 -39.31 -30.51 -9.47
C GLU A 12 -38.24 -30.55 -8.37
N PRO A 13 -37.24 -31.44 -8.46
CA PRO A 13 -36.20 -31.56 -7.46
C PRO A 13 -35.45 -30.23 -7.33
N ARG A 14 -35.54 -29.59 -6.16
CA ARG A 14 -34.90 -28.30 -5.86
C ARG A 14 -33.38 -28.45 -5.96
N ARG A 15 -32.80 -28.03 -7.10
CA ARG A 15 -31.35 -27.91 -7.32
C ARG A 15 -30.68 -26.84 -6.44
N SER A 16 -31.42 -26.21 -5.52
CA SER A 16 -30.94 -25.15 -4.64
C SER A 16 -29.88 -25.61 -3.64
N GLY A 17 -29.86 -26.90 -3.27
CA GLY A 17 -28.85 -27.44 -2.36
C GLY A 17 -27.45 -27.43 -2.96
N VAL A 18 -27.32 -27.80 -4.25
CA VAL A 18 -26.04 -27.80 -4.97
C VAL A 18 -25.52 -26.38 -5.14
N ALA A 19 -26.38 -25.44 -5.56
CA ALA A 19 -26.01 -24.03 -5.68
C ALA A 19 -25.55 -23.41 -4.35
N ALA A 20 -26.16 -23.81 -3.22
CA ALA A 20 -25.75 -23.35 -1.91
C ALA A 20 -24.35 -23.87 -1.52
N VAL A 21 -24.03 -25.13 -1.85
CA VAL A 21 -22.71 -25.72 -1.60
C VAL A 21 -21.64 -25.09 -2.50
N GLU A 22 -21.94 -24.88 -3.78
CA GLU A 22 -21.04 -24.19 -4.71
C GLU A 22 -20.73 -22.77 -4.23
N LEU A 23 -21.75 -22.01 -3.80
CA LEU A 23 -21.53 -20.68 -3.24
C LEU A 23 -20.73 -20.73 -1.93
N ALA A 24 -20.98 -21.69 -1.05
CA ALA A 24 -20.26 -21.84 0.21
C ALA A 24 -18.76 -22.14 0.00
N LEU A 25 -18.40 -22.84 -1.08
CA LEU A 25 -17.02 -23.12 -1.45
C LEU A 25 -16.37 -21.97 -2.23
N CYS A 26 -17.09 -21.33 -3.15
CA CYS A 26 -16.57 -20.27 -3.98
C CYS A 26 -16.47 -18.92 -3.25
N SER A 27 -17.38 -18.63 -2.31
CA SER A 27 -17.42 -17.34 -1.61
C SER A 27 -16.15 -17.07 -0.78
N PRO A 28 -15.60 -18.01 0.01
CA PRO A 28 -14.33 -17.79 0.71
C PRO A 28 -13.15 -17.54 -0.22
N LEU A 29 -13.09 -18.25 -1.36
CA LEU A 29 -12.04 -18.07 -2.37
C LEU A 29 -12.10 -16.68 -3.02
N LEU A 30 -13.30 -16.24 -3.43
CA LEU A 30 -13.51 -14.91 -3.99
C LEU A 30 -13.20 -13.83 -2.96
N PHE A 31 -13.60 -14.02 -1.70
CA PHE A 31 -13.30 -13.08 -0.63
C PHE A 31 -11.79 -12.94 -0.40
N LEU A 32 -11.07 -14.06 -0.34
CA LEU A 32 -9.60 -14.05 -0.20
C LEU A 32 -8.95 -13.34 -1.39
N LEU A 33 -9.38 -13.62 -2.61
CA LEU A 33 -8.84 -13.00 -3.82
C LEU A 33 -9.06 -11.47 -3.81
N VAL A 34 -10.26 -11.02 -3.44
CA VAL A 34 -10.58 -9.58 -3.37
C VAL A 34 -9.76 -8.90 -2.27
N MET A 35 -9.70 -9.48 -1.07
CA MET A 35 -8.88 -8.93 0.02
C MET A 35 -7.40 -8.89 -0.33
N GLY A 36 -6.88 -9.94 -0.97
CA GLY A 36 -5.51 -9.99 -1.46
C GLY A 36 -5.21 -8.92 -2.52
N ALA A 37 -6.14 -8.68 -3.44
CA ALA A 37 -6.01 -7.62 -4.44
C ALA A 37 -6.02 -6.23 -3.80
N VAL A 38 -6.92 -5.98 -2.85
CA VAL A 38 -7.00 -4.72 -2.09
C VAL A 38 -5.71 -4.47 -1.31
N GLU A 39 -5.19 -5.47 -0.61
CA GLU A 39 -3.94 -5.33 0.15
C GLU A 39 -2.74 -5.12 -0.77
N THR A 40 -2.70 -5.81 -1.92
CA THR A 40 -1.62 -5.62 -2.92
C THR A 40 -1.64 -4.21 -3.50
N ALA A 41 -2.82 -3.67 -3.81
CA ALA A 41 -2.96 -2.29 -4.28
C ALA A 41 -2.49 -1.28 -3.22
N ASN A 42 -2.84 -1.53 -1.95
CA ASN A 42 -2.40 -0.71 -0.82
C ASN A 42 -0.87 -0.75 -0.64
N TYR A 43 -0.25 -1.92 -0.76
CA TYR A 43 1.20 -2.07 -0.74
C TYR A 43 1.90 -1.29 -1.87
N ILE A 44 1.35 -1.36 -3.09
CA ILE A 44 1.88 -0.60 -4.24
C ILE A 44 1.78 0.90 -3.98
N HIS A 45 0.63 1.38 -3.51
CA HIS A 45 0.43 2.79 -3.14
C HIS A 45 1.47 3.26 -2.12
N LEU A 46 1.69 2.47 -1.06
CA LEU A 46 2.69 2.78 -0.03
C LEU A 46 4.10 2.89 -0.63
N LYS A 47 4.52 1.91 -1.44
CA LYS A 47 5.83 1.93 -2.08
C LYS A 47 6.00 3.14 -3.03
N GLN A 48 4.95 3.50 -3.77
CA GLN A 48 4.97 4.67 -4.66
C GLN A 48 5.08 5.98 -3.87
N ALA A 49 4.33 6.12 -2.78
CA ALA A 49 4.41 7.30 -1.91
C ALA A 49 5.81 7.48 -1.32
N LEU A 50 6.43 6.39 -0.83
CA LEU A 50 7.82 6.42 -0.32
C LEU A 50 8.83 6.77 -1.42
N THR A 51 8.65 6.22 -2.62
CA THR A 51 9.53 6.51 -3.76
C THR A 51 9.45 7.99 -4.15
N LEU A 52 8.25 8.55 -4.23
CA LEU A 52 8.04 9.95 -4.58
C LEU A 52 8.61 10.89 -3.50
N SER A 53 8.37 10.57 -2.23
CA SER A 53 8.89 11.33 -1.10
C SER A 53 10.43 11.33 -1.06
N ALA A 54 11.07 10.16 -1.23
CA ALA A 54 12.52 10.04 -1.29
C ALA A 54 13.11 10.83 -2.48
N TYR A 55 12.46 10.75 -3.65
CA TYR A 55 12.86 11.48 -4.85
C TYR A 55 12.83 12.99 -4.64
N GLU A 56 11.71 13.54 -4.16
CA GLU A 56 11.57 14.99 -3.97
C GLU A 56 12.53 15.51 -2.89
N THR A 57 12.72 14.74 -1.82
CA THR A 57 13.70 15.04 -0.78
C THR A 57 15.12 15.08 -1.37
N ALA A 58 15.48 14.09 -2.20
CA ALA A 58 16.78 14.05 -2.86
C ALA A 58 17.01 15.24 -3.80
N VAL A 59 16.00 15.62 -4.57
CA VAL A 59 16.05 16.81 -5.44
C VAL A 59 16.24 18.09 -4.59
N SER A 60 15.45 18.24 -3.53
CA SER A 60 15.48 19.43 -2.68
C SER A 60 16.81 19.58 -1.93
N VAL A 61 17.39 18.49 -1.42
CA VAL A 61 18.67 18.54 -0.66
C VAL A 61 19.89 18.71 -1.56
N THR A 62 19.83 18.19 -2.80
CA THR A 62 20.93 18.32 -3.77
C THR A 62 20.91 19.65 -4.51
N ALA A 63 19.82 20.40 -4.46
CA ALA A 63 19.70 21.73 -5.04
C ALA A 63 20.73 22.72 -4.47
N MET A 64 21.00 23.77 -5.24
CA MET A 64 21.86 24.87 -4.83
C MET A 64 21.21 25.63 -3.66
N GLY A 65 21.90 25.69 -2.53
CA GLY A 65 21.35 26.26 -1.30
C GLY A 65 20.31 25.38 -0.59
N GLY A 66 20.06 24.16 -1.08
CA GLY A 66 19.17 23.20 -0.43
C GLY A 66 19.68 22.80 0.96
N THR A 67 18.77 22.79 1.93
CA THR A 67 19.04 22.37 3.31
C THR A 67 18.32 21.05 3.61
N GLU A 68 18.86 20.24 4.52
CA GLU A 68 18.19 19.02 4.95
C GLU A 68 16.83 19.30 5.60
N THR A 69 16.74 20.38 6.37
CA THR A 69 15.49 20.72 7.07
C THR A 69 14.36 21.00 6.10
N ASP A 70 14.63 21.74 5.03
CA ASP A 70 13.60 22.03 4.02
C ASP A 70 13.29 20.81 3.16
N ALA A 71 14.31 20.02 2.83
CA ALA A 71 14.15 18.78 2.06
C ALA A 71 13.29 17.75 2.81
N ILE A 72 13.55 17.54 4.10
CA ILE A 72 12.74 16.64 4.95
C ILE A 72 11.30 17.15 5.04
N LYS A 73 11.08 18.45 5.28
CA LYS A 73 9.71 19.01 5.31
C LYS A 73 8.96 18.78 3.99
N ASN A 74 9.63 18.94 2.86
CA ASN A 74 9.02 18.69 1.54
C ASN A 74 8.68 17.21 1.36
N GLY A 75 9.58 16.31 1.77
CA GLY A 75 9.35 14.87 1.76
C GLY A 75 8.20 14.44 2.68
N GLU A 76 8.16 14.96 3.90
CA GLU A 76 7.09 14.71 4.87
C GLU A 76 5.74 15.20 4.36
N ALA A 77 5.68 16.36 3.70
CA ALA A 77 4.45 16.86 3.09
C ALA A 77 3.88 15.89 2.04
N ILE A 78 4.73 15.17 1.30
CA ILE A 78 4.30 14.11 0.39
C ILE A 78 3.77 12.91 1.18
N LEU A 79 4.46 12.46 2.22
CA LEU A 79 4.00 11.34 3.05
C LEU A 79 2.62 11.64 3.67
N ASP A 80 2.43 12.85 4.17
CA ASP A 80 1.17 13.34 4.73
C ASP A 80 0.06 13.41 3.68
N ALA A 81 0.36 13.94 2.49
CA ALA A 81 -0.59 14.00 1.37
C ALA A 81 -1.07 12.60 0.94
N HIS A 82 -0.18 11.61 1.00
CA HIS A 82 -0.47 10.21 0.71
C HIS A 82 -1.02 9.42 1.91
N ARG A 83 -1.15 10.08 3.08
CA ARG A 83 -1.62 9.51 4.37
C ARG A 83 -0.79 8.31 4.83
N VAL A 84 0.52 8.33 4.57
CA VAL A 84 1.45 7.31 5.06
C VAL A 84 1.58 7.45 6.56
N LYS A 85 1.38 6.35 7.28
CA LYS A 85 1.53 6.30 8.75
C LYS A 85 2.94 5.86 9.09
N LYS A 86 3.55 6.54 10.06
CA LYS A 86 4.92 6.25 10.54
C LYS A 86 5.93 6.16 9.39
N GLY A 87 5.78 7.01 8.39
CA GLY A 87 6.80 7.20 7.38
C GLY A 87 7.99 7.94 7.97
N ASP A 88 9.19 7.57 7.58
CA ASP A 88 10.44 8.16 8.04
C ASP A 88 11.39 8.41 6.87
N LEU A 89 12.16 9.50 6.96
CA LEU A 89 13.08 9.95 5.93
C LEU A 89 14.48 10.15 6.53
N GLY A 90 15.46 9.48 5.95
CA GLY A 90 16.87 9.66 6.27
C GLY A 90 17.64 10.21 5.08
N ILE A 91 18.62 11.07 5.35
CA ILE A 91 19.54 11.63 4.36
C ILE A 91 20.96 11.30 4.82
N GLU A 92 21.76 10.72 3.93
CA GLU A 92 23.15 10.38 4.19
C GLU A 92 24.04 10.70 2.97
N PRO A 93 25.22 11.31 3.13
CA PRO A 93 25.75 11.91 4.35
C PRO A 93 25.06 13.24 4.70
N ILE A 94 25.24 13.70 5.94
CA ILE A 94 24.73 14.99 6.42
C ILE A 94 25.15 16.14 5.49
N VAL A 95 24.17 16.82 4.90
CA VAL A 95 24.34 17.91 3.95
C VAL A 95 24.44 19.25 4.67
N THR A 96 25.66 19.78 4.71
CA THR A 96 25.97 21.12 5.20
C THR A 96 26.35 22.07 4.05
N SER A 97 26.49 23.36 4.33
CA SER A 97 27.00 24.36 3.38
C SER A 97 28.43 24.09 2.89
N ALA A 98 29.20 23.26 3.62
CA ALA A 98 30.54 22.83 3.22
C ALA A 98 30.54 21.59 2.31
N THR A 99 29.38 20.96 2.10
CA THR A 99 29.25 19.77 1.24
C THR A 99 29.52 20.17 -0.21
N LYS A 100 30.53 19.55 -0.81
CA LYS A 100 30.96 19.90 -2.16
C LYS A 100 29.93 19.44 -3.19
N ALA A 101 29.78 20.22 -4.26
CA ALA A 101 29.15 19.76 -5.49
C ALA A 101 29.84 18.47 -5.98
N GLY A 102 29.08 17.55 -6.54
CA GLY A 102 29.56 16.22 -6.93
C GLY A 102 29.48 15.16 -5.82
N THR A 103 29.12 15.53 -4.59
CA THR A 103 28.93 14.55 -3.50
C THR A 103 27.68 13.72 -3.75
N ARG A 104 27.80 12.40 -3.61
CA ARG A 104 26.67 11.47 -3.69
C ARG A 104 25.87 11.54 -2.39
N ILE A 105 24.60 11.91 -2.49
CA ILE A 105 23.64 11.94 -1.40
C ILE A 105 22.65 10.79 -1.61
N GLU A 106 22.39 10.06 -0.55
CA GLU A 106 21.45 8.96 -0.46
C GLU A 106 20.30 9.38 0.45
N VAL A 107 19.08 9.25 -0.07
CA VAL A 107 17.86 9.48 0.68
C VAL A 107 17.12 8.17 0.82
N THR A 108 16.81 7.80 2.05
CA THR A 108 16.07 6.59 2.39
C THR A 108 14.71 6.95 2.96
N ALA A 109 13.64 6.45 2.35
CA ALA A 109 12.29 6.52 2.89
C ALA A 109 11.87 5.15 3.42
N THR A 110 11.33 5.10 4.63
CA THR A 110 10.83 3.86 5.23
C THR A 110 9.42 4.01 5.77
N ALA A 111 8.66 2.91 5.80
CA ALA A 111 7.42 2.82 6.58
C ALA A 111 7.10 1.37 6.97
N PRO A 112 6.52 1.14 8.15
CA PRO A 112 6.02 -0.16 8.56
C PRO A 112 4.75 -0.53 7.77
N VAL A 113 4.73 -1.74 7.23
CA VAL A 113 3.59 -2.25 6.46
C VAL A 113 2.37 -2.42 7.37
N ALA A 114 2.55 -2.96 8.58
CA ALA A 114 1.44 -3.25 9.49
C ALA A 114 0.61 -2.02 9.89
N ASP A 115 1.20 -0.82 9.97
CA ASP A 115 0.47 0.41 10.29
C ASP A 115 -0.34 0.94 9.10
N ASN A 116 0.12 0.63 7.89
CA ASN A 116 -0.46 1.09 6.63
C ASN A 116 -1.37 0.02 5.99
N ALA A 117 -1.36 -1.22 6.46
CA ALA A 117 -2.14 -2.35 5.95
C ALA A 117 -3.64 -2.21 6.28
N ILE A 118 -4.47 -2.88 5.45
CA ILE A 118 -5.91 -3.03 5.70
C ILE A 118 -6.18 -4.32 6.48
N SER A 119 -5.38 -5.35 6.20
CA SER A 119 -5.38 -6.62 6.92
C SER A 119 -4.98 -6.45 8.40
N PRO A 120 -5.34 -7.42 9.26
CA PRO A 120 -4.97 -7.38 10.67
C PRO A 120 -3.45 -7.25 10.88
N PRO A 121 -2.99 -6.49 11.89
CA PRO A 121 -1.57 -6.18 12.08
C PRO A 121 -0.63 -7.38 12.23
N TRP A 122 -1.15 -8.54 12.68
CA TRP A 122 -0.38 -9.77 12.84
C TRP A 122 0.05 -10.40 11.52
N PHE A 123 -0.58 -10.04 10.39
CA PHE A 123 -0.25 -10.59 9.08
C PHE A 123 1.08 -10.07 8.52
N PHE A 124 1.41 -8.80 8.80
CA PHE A 124 2.64 -8.13 8.33
C PHE A 124 3.52 -7.66 9.49
N ASN A 125 3.46 -8.33 10.63
CA ASN A 125 4.20 -7.90 11.81
C ASN A 125 5.70 -7.81 11.53
N GLY A 126 6.31 -6.66 11.82
CA GLY A 126 7.73 -6.39 11.58
C GLY A 126 8.14 -6.13 10.13
N ALA A 127 7.23 -6.23 9.15
CA ALA A 127 7.55 -5.92 7.76
C ALA A 127 7.65 -4.41 7.54
N GLN A 128 8.70 -3.97 6.86
CA GLN A 128 8.94 -2.57 6.50
C GLN A 128 9.22 -2.46 5.00
N ILE A 129 8.73 -1.41 4.37
CA ILE A 129 9.16 -1.02 3.03
C ILE A 129 10.25 0.02 3.19
N GLN A 130 11.36 -0.19 2.50
CA GLN A 130 12.46 0.75 2.39
C GLN A 130 12.70 1.06 0.92
N VAL A 131 12.80 2.34 0.60
CA VAL A 131 13.17 2.84 -0.72
C VAL A 131 14.35 3.77 -0.57
N THR A 132 15.37 3.53 -1.37
CA THR A 132 16.60 4.34 -1.37
C THR A 132 16.73 5.00 -2.72
N PHE A 133 16.99 6.31 -2.71
CA PHE A 133 17.26 7.11 -3.89
C PHE A 133 18.61 7.80 -3.75
N THR A 134 19.41 7.78 -4.81
CA THR A 134 20.75 8.34 -4.79
C THR A 134 20.88 9.43 -5.84
N MET A 135 21.28 10.62 -5.42
CA MET A 135 21.41 11.79 -6.30
C MET A 135 22.71 12.53 -6.00
N VAL A 136 23.25 13.24 -6.98
CA VAL A 136 24.51 13.97 -6.83
C VAL A 136 24.21 15.43 -6.53
N LYS A 137 24.87 15.99 -5.52
CA LYS A 137 24.75 17.41 -5.16
C LYS A 137 25.25 18.30 -6.30
N LEU A 138 24.45 19.31 -6.65
CA LEU A 138 24.77 20.32 -7.67
C LEU A 138 25.78 21.36 -7.17
#